data_AF-A0A5D0MF16-F1
#
_entry.id   AF-A0A5D0MF16-F1
#
_cell.length_a   1.000
_cell.length_b   1.000
_cell.length_c   1.000
_cell.angle_alpha   90.00
_cell.angle_beta   90.00
_cell.angle_gamma   90.00
#
_symmetry.space_group_name_H-M   'P 1'
#
loop_
_entity.id
_entity.type
_entity.pdbx_description
1 polymer ?
#
loop_
_entity_poly.entity_id
_entity_poly.type
_entity_poly.pdbx_seq_one_letter_code
_entity_poly.pdbx_strand_id
1 'polypeptide(L)'
;WNSLILKKQHQLTEGIKDGEYMYFVHSYYAPVCDFTVATSEYVGVEFSAVVSRENVAATQFHPEKSQQAGLRILKNFGEWKC
;
A
#
# COMPACT_ATOMS: atom_id res chain seq x y z
N TRP A 1 -10.52 -7.93 0.84
CA TRP A 1 -10.33 -6.63 1.50
C TRP A 1 -9.51 -6.87 2.74
N ASN A 2 -8.35 -6.24 2.85
CA ASN A 2 -7.48 -6.36 4.04
C ASN A 2 -7.07 -4.95 4.48
N SER A 3 -6.75 -4.79 5.76
CA SER A 3 -6.25 -3.52 6.31
C SER A 3 -4.78 -3.31 5.94
N LEU A 4 -4.40 -2.05 5.75
CA LEU A 4 -3.00 -1.64 5.67
C LEU A 4 -2.43 -1.40 7.06
N ILE A 5 -1.16 -1.77 7.22
CA ILE A 5 -0.35 -1.48 8.39
C ILE A 5 0.82 -0.62 7.92
N LEU A 6 0.85 0.65 8.32
CA LEU A 6 1.88 1.61 7.88
C LEU A 6 3.18 1.35 8.63
N LYS A 7 4.27 1.11 7.88
CA LYS A 7 5.60 0.83 8.46
C LYS A 7 6.55 2.00 8.35
N LYS A 8 6.40 2.83 7.31
CA LYS A 8 7.25 4.00 7.04
C LYS A 8 6.38 5.18 6.62
N GLN A 9 6.79 6.38 7.01
CA GLN A 9 6.23 7.60 6.43
C GLN A 9 6.65 7.71 4.97
N HIS A 10 5.70 7.92 4.07
CA HIS A 10 5.94 8.06 2.64
C HIS A 10 4.83 8.90 2.00
N GLN A 11 5.18 9.74 1.02
CA GLN A 11 4.22 10.63 0.36
C GLN A 11 3.05 9.84 -0.26
N LEU A 12 3.34 8.68 -0.86
CA LEU A 12 2.31 7.80 -1.43
C LEU A 12 1.18 7.43 -0.45
N THR A 13 1.51 7.23 0.84
CA THR A 13 0.54 6.86 1.88
C THR A 13 0.09 8.04 2.74
N GLU A 14 0.36 9.28 2.32
CA GLU A 14 -0.01 10.47 3.07
C GLU A 14 -1.53 10.64 3.20
N GLY A 15 -2.01 10.78 4.43
CA GLY A 15 -3.43 10.88 4.74
C GLY A 15 -4.19 9.55 4.71
N ILE A 16 -3.51 8.43 4.47
CA ILE A 16 -4.05 7.09 4.73
C ILE A 16 -3.91 6.81 6.23
N LYS A 17 -4.97 6.32 6.85
CA LYS A 17 -4.94 5.95 8.27
C LYS A 17 -4.43 4.52 8.42
N ASP A 18 -3.67 4.28 9.49
CA ASP A 18 -3.34 2.91 9.87
C ASP A 18 -4.62 2.09 10.10
N GLY A 19 -4.68 0.89 9.54
CA GLY A 19 -5.88 0.05 9.55
C GLY A 19 -6.89 0.31 8.41
N GLU A 20 -6.66 1.27 7.51
CA GLU A 20 -7.56 1.48 6.36
C GLU A 20 -7.61 0.27 5.43
N TYR A 21 -8.83 -0.06 4.97
CA TYR A 21 -9.07 -1.23 4.14
C TYR A 21 -8.83 -0.95 2.67
N MET A 22 -8.11 -1.86 2.01
CA MET A 22 -7.87 -1.85 0.57
C MET A 22 -8.35 -3.16 -0.09
N TYR A 23 -8.62 -3.09 -1.39
CA TYR A 23 -9.11 -4.23 -2.17
C TYR A 23 -7.96 -5.07 -2.75
N PHE A 24 -7.86 -6.31 -2.29
CA PHE A 24 -6.89 -7.32 -2.76
C PHE A 24 -7.62 -8.48 -3.44
N VAL A 25 -7.01 -9.08 -4.47
CA VAL A 25 -7.54 -10.21 -5.25
C VAL A 25 -6.40 -11.02 -5.88
N HIS A 26 -5.51 -11.56 -5.04
CA HIS A 26 -4.25 -12.18 -5.48
C HIS A 26 -4.00 -13.48 -4.71
N SER A 27 -3.46 -14.50 -5.39
CA SER A 27 -3.06 -15.77 -4.75
C SER A 27 -1.60 -15.77 -4.29
N TYR A 28 -0.78 -14.88 -4.83
CA TYR A 28 0.65 -14.75 -4.52
C TYR A 28 0.92 -13.38 -3.91
N TYR A 29 1.98 -13.30 -3.11
CA TYR A 29 2.40 -12.08 -2.43
C TYR A 29 3.94 -11.98 -2.41
N ALA A 30 4.44 -10.76 -2.22
CA ALA A 30 5.86 -10.52 -1.99
C ALA A 30 6.16 -10.44 -0.48
N PRO A 31 7.27 -11.03 0.02
CA PRO A 31 7.66 -10.91 1.42
C PRO A 31 7.95 -9.46 1.81
N VAL A 32 7.95 -9.18 3.11
CA VAL A 32 8.38 -7.90 3.67
C VAL A 32 9.88 -7.71 3.44
N CYS A 33 10.29 -6.50 3.04
CA CYS A 33 11.69 -6.15 2.80
C CYS A 33 11.98 -4.69 3.13
N ASP A 34 13.21 -4.25 2.89
CA ASP A 34 13.64 -2.87 3.18
C ASP A 34 12.89 -1.81 2.37
N PHE A 35 12.28 -2.17 1.24
CA PHE A 35 11.50 -1.25 0.41
C PHE A 35 10.02 -1.19 0.81
N THR A 36 9.58 -1.99 1.78
CA THR A 36 8.20 -2.01 2.24
C THR A 36 7.86 -0.72 3.00
N VAL A 37 6.85 -0.02 2.48
CA VAL A 37 6.27 1.21 3.07
C VAL A 37 5.09 0.86 3.97
N ALA A 38 4.25 -0.07 3.52
CA ALA A 38 3.12 -0.59 4.28
C ALA A 38 2.96 -2.09 4.04
N THR A 39 2.55 -2.81 5.07
CA THR A 39 2.21 -4.23 4.99
C THR A 39 0.71 -4.44 5.03
N SER A 40 0.30 -5.67 4.76
CA SER A 40 -1.01 -6.18 5.11
C SER A 40 -0.84 -7.61 5.64
N GLU A 41 -1.84 -8.11 6.34
CA GLU A 41 -1.84 -9.47 6.89
C GLU A 41 -3.01 -10.26 6.32
N TYR A 42 -2.76 -11.52 5.97
CA TYR A 42 -3.80 -12.46 5.61
C TYR A 42 -3.51 -13.82 6.23
N VAL A 43 -4.42 -14.30 7.09
CA VAL A 43 -4.31 -15.60 7.79
C VAL A 43 -2.97 -15.75 8.52
N GLY A 44 -2.58 -14.71 9.28
CA GLY A 44 -1.33 -14.69 10.06
C GLY A 44 -0.05 -14.49 9.25
N VAL A 45 -0.15 -14.30 7.93
CA VAL A 45 0.99 -14.04 7.05
C VAL A 45 1.05 -12.54 6.74
N GLU A 46 2.12 -11.89 7.19
CA GLU A 46 2.40 -10.49 6.86
C GLU A 46 3.16 -10.40 5.52
N PHE A 47 2.73 -9.49 4.64
CA PHE A 47 3.31 -9.31 3.31
C PHE A 47 3.38 -7.84 2.90
N SER A 48 4.18 -7.56 1.87
CA SER A 48 4.33 -6.20 1.32
C SER A 48 3.06 -5.77 0.59
N ALA A 49 2.38 -4.75 1.10
CA ALA A 49 1.19 -4.17 0.46
C ALA A 49 1.52 -2.92 -0.36
N VAL A 50 2.50 -2.13 0.09
CA VAL A 50 3.06 -0.99 -0.62
C VAL A 50 4.57 -1.07 -0.54
N VAL A 51 5.24 -0.94 -1.67
CA VAL A 51 6.70 -0.83 -1.75
C VAL A 51 7.09 0.44 -2.49
N SER A 52 8.24 1.00 -2.12
CA SER A 52 8.82 2.16 -2.79
C SER A 52 10.34 2.08 -2.78
N ARG A 53 10.95 2.40 -3.91
CA ARG A 53 12.40 2.56 -4.07
C ARG A 53 12.67 3.66 -5.08
N GLU A 54 13.33 4.72 -4.63
CA GLU A 54 13.66 5.89 -5.46
C GLU A 54 12.39 6.43 -6.15
N ASN A 55 12.33 6.41 -7.48
CA ASN A 55 11.20 6.88 -8.27
C ASN A 55 10.18 5.77 -8.63
N VAL A 56 10.33 4.56 -8.11
CA VAL A 56 9.45 3.42 -8.38
C VAL A 56 8.63 3.11 -7.14
N ALA A 57 7.31 3.02 -7.32
CA ALA A 57 6.39 2.55 -6.28
C ALA A 57 5.40 1.53 -6.86
N ALA A 58 4.93 0.62 -6.00
CA ALA A 58 3.93 -0.37 -6.37
C ALA A 58 3.01 -0.67 -5.20
N THR A 59 1.76 -1.00 -5.52
CA THR A 59 0.75 -1.49 -4.57
C THR A 59 0.36 -2.92 -4.94
N GLN A 60 0.25 -3.80 -3.95
CA GLN A 60 -0.31 -5.13 -4.17
C GLN A 60 -1.83 -5.05 -4.33
N PHE A 61 -2.51 -4.15 -3.60
CA PHE A 61 -3.95 -3.91 -3.77
C PHE A 61 -4.25 -3.08 -5.03
N HIS A 62 -5.53 -3.04 -5.39
CA HIS A 62 -6.07 -2.24 -6.49
C HIS A 62 -6.58 -0.89 -5.96
N PRO A 63 -5.79 0.20 -6.06
CA PRO A 63 -6.22 1.50 -5.54
C PRO A 63 -7.48 2.02 -6.26
N GLU A 64 -7.66 1.72 -7.55
CA GLU A 64 -8.86 2.06 -8.33
C GLU A 64 -10.14 1.35 -7.87
N LYS A 65 -10.01 0.27 -7.08
CA LYS A 65 -11.13 -0.48 -6.48
C LYS A 65 -11.27 -0.24 -4.98
N SER A 66 -10.43 0.60 -4.39
CA SER A 66 -10.33 0.80 -2.93
C SER A 66 -11.01 2.09 -2.43
N GLN A 67 -12.03 2.56 -3.16
CA GLN A 67 -12.85 3.72 -2.80
C GLN A 67 -12.01 4.98 -2.49
N GLN A 68 -12.41 5.78 -1.50
CA GLN A 68 -11.76 7.06 -1.17
C GLN A 68 -10.30 6.88 -0.73
N ALA A 69 -9.98 5.83 0.03
CA ALA A 69 -8.61 5.53 0.42
C ALA A 69 -7.74 5.20 -0.81
N GLY A 70 -8.28 4.43 -1.74
CA GLY A 70 -7.63 4.14 -3.02
C GLY A 70 -7.43 5.36 -3.91
N LEU A 71 -8.44 6.23 -4.03
CA LEU A 71 -8.33 7.51 -4.75
C LEU A 71 -7.28 8.43 -4.13
N ARG A 72 -7.13 8.40 -2.80
CA ARG A 72 -6.09 9.15 -2.10
C ARG A 72 -4.69 8.65 -2.47
N ILE A 73 -4.46 7.34 -2.52
CA ILE A 73 -3.19 6.75 -3.01
C ILE A 73 -2.89 7.23 -4.44
N LEU A 74 -3.87 7.16 -5.36
CA LEU A 74 -3.67 7.59 -6.75
C LEU A 74 -3.36 9.09 -6.86
N LYS A 75 -4.05 9.93 -6.07
CA LYS A 75 -3.77 11.37 -5.98
C LYS A 75 -2.34 11.61 -5.49
N ASN A 76 -1.94 10.95 -4.41
CA ASN A 76 -0.60 11.08 -3.85
C ASN A 76 0.47 10.64 -4.83
N PHE A 77 0.21 9.57 -5.62
CA PHE A 77 1.10 9.13 -6.69
C PHE A 77 1.24 10.20 -7.79
N GLY A 78 0.13 10.79 -8.25
CA GLY A 78 0.16 11.83 -9.28
C GLY A 78 0.81 13.15 -8.82
N GLU A 79 0.81 13.43 -7.52
CA GLU A 79 1.45 14.60 -6.91
C GLU A 79 2.86 14.31 -6.38
N TRP A 80 3.32 13.06 -6.50
CA TRP A 80 4.62 12.63 -5.99
C TRP A 80 5.75 13.32 -6.76
N LYS A 81 6.66 13.95 -6.01
CA LYS A 81 7.91 14.50 -6.55
C LYS A 81 9.05 13.57 -6.14
N CYS A 82 9.55 12.79 -7.10
CA CYS A 82 10.67 11.86 -6.94
C CYS A 82 11.99 12.46 -7.44
#